data_AF-W9RPD8-F1
#
_entry.id   AF-W9RPD8-F1
#
_cell.length_a   1.000
_cell.length_b   1.000
_cell.length_c   1.000
_cell.angle_alpha   90.00
_cell.angle_beta   90.00
_cell.angle_gamma   90.00
#
_symmetry.space_group_name_H-M   'P 1'
#
loop_
_entity.id
_entity.type
_entity.pdbx_description
1 polymer ?
#
loop_
_entity_poly.entity_id
_entity_poly.type
_entity_poly.pdbx_seq_one_letter_code
_entity_poly.pdbx_strand_id
1 'polypeptide(L)'
;MASSSLLCITLLSLALFHNCFAQIEQMPLRSRQQMQQRKQQQRWQTECRLDRLNALQPSRRVESEAGISEYWDLENEDELQCAGVSAVRHTIHRRGLLLPFFTNAPDLTYIIQGMYSRGIQGAVIPGCPETYESGQSQQSQRSQQQHQKVREIREGDIVAAPAGVAQWFYNNGDSPLVLVSFVDVGNQANQLDLTARRFHLGGNPQKDQRTEQEMRLQSRSRRSEKGAGERRNPNGNIFSGFDVKILAESFNIDTELARKLQSKNDRRERIVRVRDELQILSPSRIHEEERRHEYRRGYDYEEYNGMEETFCTLRMRHNIDRPSRADIFNPRGGRLTTVNSFNLPILRFLQLTAERGVLYKNAIMAPHFNLNSHSVIYITRGSGRCQIVDDFGRNVFDGEVQMGQLLVVPQNYAVVKQASSRGFEWIAVKTNDNAMRNPLAGRISAMRAMPEDLLANVFRISREQARNLKNNREEVTIFSTQSSQQGREY
;
A
#
# COMPACT_ATOMS: atom_id res chain seq x y z
N MET A 1 -61.95 4.36 -22.89
CA MET A 1 -60.99 3.28 -23.23
C MET A 1 -59.54 3.80 -23.25
N ALA A 2 -59.07 4.47 -22.19
CA ALA A 2 -57.70 5.03 -22.14
C ALA A 2 -56.96 4.64 -20.84
N SER A 3 -57.69 4.18 -19.81
CA SER A 3 -57.15 3.90 -18.48
C SER A 3 -56.46 2.52 -18.38
N SER A 4 -56.93 1.49 -19.08
CA SER A 4 -56.29 0.16 -19.03
C SER A 4 -54.96 0.08 -19.79
N SER A 5 -54.76 0.93 -20.81
CA SER A 5 -53.53 0.92 -21.61
C SER A 5 -52.38 1.60 -20.85
N LEU A 6 -52.66 2.66 -20.10
CA LEU A 6 -51.69 3.32 -19.22
C LEU A 6 -51.22 2.42 -18.07
N LEU A 7 -52.12 1.59 -17.50
CA LEU A 7 -51.75 0.66 -16.42
C LEU A 7 -50.84 -0.48 -16.91
N CYS A 8 -51.05 -0.97 -18.14
CA CYS A 8 -50.17 -1.97 -18.74
C CYS A 8 -48.78 -1.39 -19.04
N ILE A 9 -48.70 -0.14 -19.52
CA ILE A 9 -47.42 0.51 -19.84
C ILE A 9 -46.63 0.84 -18.56
N THR A 10 -47.29 1.22 -17.47
CA THR A 10 -46.63 1.41 -16.16
C THR A 10 -46.16 0.11 -15.54
N LEU A 11 -46.93 -0.99 -15.66
CA LEU A 11 -46.50 -2.31 -15.17
C LEU A 11 -45.35 -2.91 -16.01
N LEU A 12 -45.36 -2.71 -17.33
CA LEU A 12 -44.26 -3.15 -18.21
C LEU A 12 -42.98 -2.34 -17.99
N SER A 13 -43.10 -1.03 -17.73
CA SER A 13 -41.93 -0.21 -17.38
C SER A 13 -41.38 -0.56 -16.00
N LEU A 14 -42.22 -0.78 -14.98
CA LEU A 14 -41.76 -1.27 -13.66
C LEU A 14 -41.05 -2.63 -13.75
N ALA A 15 -41.54 -3.55 -14.58
CA ALA A 15 -40.90 -4.85 -14.80
C ALA A 15 -39.57 -4.75 -15.58
N LEU A 16 -39.46 -3.84 -16.55
CA LEU A 16 -38.20 -3.57 -17.27
C LEU A 16 -37.18 -2.84 -16.39
N PHE A 17 -37.60 -1.88 -15.56
CA PHE A 17 -36.72 -1.20 -14.63
C PHE A 17 -36.25 -2.14 -13.50
N HIS A 18 -37.11 -2.99 -12.93
CA HIS A 18 -36.66 -3.98 -11.93
C HIS A 18 -35.72 -5.06 -12.50
N ASN A 19 -35.90 -5.48 -13.75
CA ASN A 19 -34.96 -6.42 -14.38
C ASN A 19 -33.62 -5.76 -14.78
N CYS A 20 -33.61 -4.46 -15.11
CA CYS A 20 -32.37 -3.71 -15.35
C CYS A 20 -31.60 -3.41 -14.06
N PHE A 21 -32.28 -3.14 -12.94
CA PHE A 21 -31.60 -2.92 -11.65
C PHE A 21 -31.13 -4.22 -10.99
N ALA A 22 -31.83 -5.35 -11.18
CA ALA A 22 -31.39 -6.66 -10.67
C ALA A 22 -30.12 -7.21 -11.37
N GLN A 23 -29.79 -6.72 -12.57
CA GLN A 23 -28.54 -7.09 -13.26
C GLN A 23 -27.31 -6.29 -12.82
N ILE A 24 -27.48 -5.20 -12.07
CA ILE A 24 -26.36 -4.36 -11.59
C ILE A 24 -25.81 -4.89 -10.24
N GLU A 25 -26.58 -5.68 -9.48
CA GLU A 25 -26.15 -6.21 -8.17
C GLU A 25 -25.86 -7.72 -8.13
N GLN A 26 -25.98 -8.45 -9.25
CA GLN A 26 -25.67 -9.88 -9.28
C GLN A 26 -24.56 -10.19 -10.30
N MET A 27 -23.30 -10.03 -9.88
CA MET A 27 -22.23 -10.82 -10.50
C MET A 27 -22.53 -12.31 -10.24
N PRO A 28 -22.84 -13.13 -11.26
CA PRO A 28 -23.08 -14.55 -11.04
C PRO A 28 -21.80 -15.19 -10.50
N LEU A 29 -21.90 -16.15 -9.57
CA LEU A 29 -20.75 -16.86 -8.99
C LEU A 29 -19.74 -17.39 -10.03
N ARG A 30 -20.21 -17.70 -11.26
CA ARG A 30 -19.36 -18.04 -12.42
C ARG A 30 -18.41 -16.93 -12.87
N SER A 31 -18.85 -15.67 -12.87
CA SER A 31 -18.00 -14.50 -13.19
C SER A 31 -16.94 -14.28 -12.11
N ARG A 32 -17.27 -14.58 -10.85
CA ARG A 32 -16.34 -14.53 -9.71
C ARG A 32 -15.23 -15.57 -9.86
N GLN A 33 -15.57 -16.80 -10.26
CA GLN A 33 -14.58 -17.86 -10.57
C GLN A 33 -13.73 -17.54 -11.80
N GLN A 34 -14.32 -17.04 -12.90
CA GLN A 34 -13.54 -16.66 -14.09
C GLN A 34 -12.61 -15.47 -13.84
N MET A 35 -13.03 -14.48 -13.06
CA MET A 35 -12.18 -13.35 -12.67
C MET A 35 -11.08 -13.82 -11.71
N GLN A 36 -11.36 -14.77 -10.81
CA GLN A 36 -10.36 -15.37 -9.91
C GLN A 36 -9.34 -16.25 -10.66
N GLN A 37 -9.76 -16.93 -11.74
CA GLN A 37 -8.86 -17.67 -12.65
C GLN A 37 -7.97 -16.72 -13.47
N ARG A 38 -8.51 -15.63 -14.03
CA ARG A 38 -7.69 -14.60 -14.71
C ARG A 38 -6.72 -13.90 -13.74
N LYS A 39 -7.12 -13.66 -12.49
CA LYS A 39 -6.28 -13.11 -11.41
C LYS A 39 -5.09 -14.00 -11.07
N GLN A 40 -5.30 -15.32 -11.03
CA GLN A 40 -4.20 -16.27 -10.88
C GLN A 40 -3.29 -16.21 -12.12
N GLN A 41 -3.80 -16.27 -13.34
CA GLN A 41 -2.98 -16.36 -14.55
C GLN A 41 -1.84 -15.31 -14.68
N GLN A 42 -2.02 -14.05 -14.25
CA GLN A 42 -0.94 -13.05 -14.31
C GLN A 42 0.14 -13.24 -13.23
N ARG A 43 -0.23 -13.62 -12.01
CA ARG A 43 0.75 -13.82 -10.93
C ARG A 43 1.58 -15.09 -11.13
N TRP A 44 1.06 -16.08 -11.85
CA TRP A 44 1.77 -17.34 -12.14
C TRP A 44 2.85 -17.17 -13.21
N GLN A 45 3.00 -15.96 -13.77
CA GLN A 45 4.12 -15.63 -14.64
C GLN A 45 5.44 -15.40 -13.87
N THR A 46 5.40 -15.24 -12.54
CA THR A 46 6.61 -15.07 -11.74
C THR A 46 7.18 -16.42 -11.31
N GLU A 47 8.49 -16.60 -11.47
CA GLU A 47 9.18 -17.79 -10.99
C GLU A 47 9.40 -17.69 -9.48
N CYS A 48 8.95 -18.71 -8.73
CA CYS A 48 9.06 -18.77 -7.26
C CYS A 48 9.89 -19.98 -6.79
N ARG A 49 10.79 -20.48 -7.65
CA ARG A 49 11.73 -21.53 -7.27
C ARG A 49 12.96 -20.90 -6.62
N LEU A 50 12.89 -20.70 -5.31
CA LEU A 50 13.90 -19.98 -4.53
C LEU A 50 14.69 -20.98 -3.68
N ASP A 51 15.91 -21.32 -4.08
CA ASP A 51 16.76 -22.25 -3.32
C ASP A 51 17.30 -21.64 -2.02
N ARG A 52 17.40 -20.31 -1.98
CA ARG A 52 17.77 -19.53 -0.80
C ARG A 52 17.09 -18.17 -0.88
N LEU A 53 16.61 -17.69 0.26
CA LEU A 53 16.12 -16.31 0.42
C LEU A 53 17.15 -15.50 1.19
N ASN A 54 17.09 -14.18 1.04
CA ASN A 54 17.92 -13.23 1.76
C ASN A 54 17.07 -12.11 2.40
N ALA A 55 17.65 -11.46 3.40
CA ALA A 55 17.12 -10.22 3.96
C ALA A 55 17.65 -9.05 3.13
N LEU A 56 16.75 -8.34 2.45
CA LEU A 56 17.10 -7.39 1.40
C LEU A 56 17.37 -5.99 1.95
N GLN A 57 18.40 -5.34 1.43
CA GLN A 57 18.71 -3.93 1.65
C GLN A 57 18.33 -3.12 0.41
N PRO A 58 18.14 -1.80 0.51
CA PRO A 58 17.87 -1.00 -0.67
C PRO A 58 19.00 -1.13 -1.69
N SER A 59 18.65 -1.52 -2.91
CA SER A 59 19.56 -1.68 -4.05
C SER A 59 20.04 -0.35 -4.64
N ARG A 60 19.25 0.72 -4.47
CA ARG A 60 19.51 2.03 -5.08
C ARG A 60 19.06 3.17 -4.19
N ARG A 61 19.81 4.26 -4.21
CA ARG A 61 19.54 5.47 -3.42
C ARG A 61 19.60 6.70 -4.32
N VAL A 62 18.58 7.54 -4.22
CA VAL A 62 18.47 8.79 -4.97
C VAL A 62 18.32 9.95 -3.99
N GLU A 63 19.25 10.89 -4.08
CA GLU A 63 19.22 12.16 -3.35
C GLU A 63 18.29 13.15 -4.04
N SER A 64 17.60 13.97 -3.27
CA SER A 64 16.75 15.06 -3.75
C SER A 64 16.95 16.29 -2.89
N GLU A 65 16.51 17.45 -3.36
CA GLU A 65 16.71 18.74 -2.66
C GLU A 65 16.25 18.73 -1.19
N ALA A 66 15.14 18.04 -0.90
CA ALA A 66 14.55 17.97 0.44
C ALA A 66 14.27 16.54 0.91
N GLY A 67 15.05 15.56 0.48
CA GLY A 67 14.90 14.20 0.97
C GLY A 67 15.68 13.15 0.21
N ILE A 68 15.47 11.90 0.60
CA ILE A 68 16.15 10.72 0.06
C ILE A 68 15.09 9.69 -0.33
N SER A 69 15.32 8.98 -1.44
CA SER A 69 14.52 7.84 -1.86
C SER A 69 15.38 6.60 -2.04
N GLU A 70 15.03 5.50 -1.38
CA GLU A 70 15.77 4.23 -1.36
C GLU A 70 14.90 3.11 -1.92
N TYR A 71 15.38 2.38 -2.92
CA TYR A 71 14.59 1.46 -3.73
C TYR A 71 15.04 0.01 -3.57
N TRP A 72 14.06 -0.88 -3.48
CA TRP A 72 14.22 -2.30 -3.73
C TRP A 72 13.59 -2.60 -5.07
N ASP A 73 14.44 -2.62 -6.10
CA ASP A 73 14.04 -2.84 -7.48
C ASP A 73 13.90 -4.36 -7.73
N LEU A 74 12.83 -4.80 -8.43
CA LEU A 74 12.56 -6.23 -8.64
C LEU A 74 13.67 -6.93 -9.44
N GLU A 75 14.30 -6.23 -10.37
CA GLU A 75 15.13 -6.84 -11.42
C GLU A 75 16.38 -7.59 -10.92
N ASN A 76 16.78 -7.38 -9.66
CA ASN A 76 17.93 -8.06 -9.07
C ASN A 76 17.56 -8.89 -7.83
N GLU A 77 16.27 -8.95 -7.48
CA GLU A 77 15.80 -9.56 -6.23
C GLU A 77 14.73 -10.60 -6.56
N ASP A 78 15.14 -11.86 -6.73
CA ASP A 78 14.27 -12.99 -7.08
C ASP A 78 13.09 -13.13 -6.10
N GLU A 79 13.32 -12.79 -4.83
CA GLU A 79 12.30 -12.75 -3.78
C GLU A 79 11.17 -11.76 -4.11
N LEU A 80 11.50 -10.56 -4.59
CA LEU A 80 10.53 -9.53 -4.95
C LEU A 80 9.87 -9.81 -6.30
N GLN A 81 10.60 -10.43 -7.24
CA GLN A 81 10.02 -10.96 -8.48
C GLN A 81 8.97 -12.01 -8.19
N CYS A 82 9.29 -13.01 -7.37
CA CYS A 82 8.33 -14.04 -6.95
C CYS A 82 7.08 -13.41 -6.32
N ALA A 83 7.24 -12.45 -5.41
CA ALA A 83 6.10 -11.77 -4.78
C ALA A 83 5.33 -10.85 -5.75
N GLY A 84 5.97 -10.35 -6.80
CA GLY A 84 5.43 -9.34 -7.70
C GLY A 84 5.24 -7.97 -7.03
N VAL A 85 6.19 -7.57 -6.18
CA VAL A 85 6.10 -6.33 -5.39
C VAL A 85 7.40 -5.54 -5.46
N SER A 86 7.33 -4.24 -5.79
CA SER A 86 8.45 -3.30 -5.60
C SER A 86 8.29 -2.58 -4.26
N ALA A 87 9.39 -2.15 -3.65
CA ALA A 87 9.34 -1.28 -2.48
C ALA A 87 10.21 -0.04 -2.63
N VAL A 88 9.80 1.05 -2.00
CA VAL A 88 10.58 2.28 -1.89
C VAL A 88 10.40 2.88 -0.50
N ARG A 89 11.50 3.35 0.10
CA ARG A 89 11.48 4.15 1.31
C ARG A 89 11.81 5.59 0.96
N HIS A 90 10.96 6.51 1.41
CA HIS A 90 11.18 7.95 1.26
C HIS A 90 11.43 8.56 2.64
N THR A 91 12.51 9.35 2.74
CA THR A 91 12.81 10.22 3.88
C THR A 91 12.63 11.65 3.41
N ILE A 92 11.55 12.31 3.84
CA ILE A 92 11.18 13.65 3.43
C ILE A 92 11.55 14.62 4.55
N HIS A 93 12.52 15.51 4.30
CA HIS A 93 12.94 16.52 5.26
C HIS A 93 11.83 17.54 5.55
N ARG A 94 11.99 18.34 6.60
CA ARG A 94 11.07 19.43 6.94
C ARG A 94 10.84 20.35 5.73
N ARG A 95 9.57 20.65 5.44
CA ARG A 95 9.08 21.37 4.25
C ARG A 95 9.43 20.69 2.91
N GLY A 96 9.74 19.40 2.94
CA GLY A 96 9.91 18.60 1.73
C GLY A 96 8.55 18.23 1.15
N LEU A 97 8.43 18.34 -0.18
CA LEU A 97 7.30 17.88 -0.97
C LEU A 97 7.77 16.78 -1.92
N LEU A 98 7.32 15.55 -1.68
CA LEU A 98 7.38 14.50 -2.68
C LEU A 98 6.40 14.87 -3.80
N LEU A 99 6.97 15.18 -4.96
CA LEU A 99 6.23 15.71 -6.12
C LEU A 99 5.13 14.74 -6.55
N PRO A 100 4.00 15.25 -7.08
CA PRO A 100 2.89 14.39 -7.49
C PRO A 100 3.30 13.35 -8.54
N PHE A 101 2.92 12.10 -8.29
CA PHE A 101 3.15 10.98 -9.19
C PHE A 101 2.01 9.97 -9.11
N PHE A 102 1.83 9.18 -10.16
CA PHE A 102 1.01 7.97 -10.12
C PHE A 102 1.83 6.75 -10.54
N THR A 103 1.37 5.57 -10.14
CA THR A 103 1.99 4.28 -10.46
C THR A 103 1.11 3.45 -11.39
N ASN A 104 1.71 2.56 -12.18
CA ASN A 104 0.97 1.59 -12.99
C ASN A 104 0.32 0.46 -12.17
N ALA A 105 0.69 0.33 -10.89
CA ALA A 105 0.16 -0.69 -10.00
C ALA A 105 -0.28 -0.05 -8.67
N PRO A 106 -1.21 -0.69 -7.94
CA PRO A 106 -1.67 -0.18 -6.66
C PRO A 106 -0.55 -0.24 -5.63
N ASP A 107 -0.56 0.70 -4.68
CA ASP A 107 0.42 0.75 -3.61
C ASP A 107 -0.19 0.92 -2.22
N LEU A 108 0.51 0.35 -1.24
CA LEU A 108 0.29 0.58 0.17
C LEU A 108 1.52 1.25 0.78
N THR A 109 1.29 2.38 1.44
CA THR A 109 2.32 3.18 2.07
C THR A 109 2.15 3.17 3.59
N TYR A 110 3.16 2.74 4.33
CA TYR A 110 3.22 2.79 5.79
C TYR A 110 4.08 3.96 6.27
N ILE A 111 3.57 4.74 7.21
CA ILE A 111 4.29 5.85 7.83
C ILE A 111 5.06 5.33 9.06
N ILE A 112 6.40 5.26 8.95
CA ILE A 112 7.28 4.56 9.91
C ILE A 112 7.54 5.38 11.16
N GLN A 113 7.93 6.65 11.02
CA GLN A 113 8.38 7.47 12.14
C GLN A 113 7.78 8.86 12.01
N GLY A 114 7.17 9.33 13.10
CA GLY A 114 6.62 10.66 13.17
C GLY A 114 5.90 11.09 14.44
N MET A 115 6.36 10.66 15.61
CA MET A 115 5.82 11.13 16.90
C MET A 115 5.65 12.66 16.99
N TYR A 116 6.47 13.42 16.25
CA TYR A 116 6.34 14.88 16.03
C TYR A 116 6.34 15.31 14.54
N SER A 117 6.39 14.39 13.57
CA SER A 117 6.22 14.73 12.14
C SER A 117 4.80 14.42 11.69
N ARG A 118 4.01 15.49 11.61
CA ARG A 118 2.77 15.49 10.83
C ARG A 118 3.15 15.57 9.35
N GLY A 119 2.38 14.90 8.51
CA GLY A 119 2.46 15.04 7.07
C GLY A 119 1.09 15.29 6.49
N ILE A 120 1.08 15.76 5.24
CA ILE A 120 -0.11 15.88 4.42
C ILE A 120 0.06 14.97 3.22
N GLN A 121 -0.96 14.16 2.95
CA GLN A 121 -1.07 13.37 1.74
C GLN A 121 -2.25 13.87 0.91
N GLY A 122 -2.02 14.13 -0.37
CA GLY A 122 -3.09 14.37 -1.33
C GLY A 122 -3.15 13.23 -2.34
N ALA A 123 -4.37 12.83 -2.70
CA ALA A 123 -4.63 11.91 -3.80
C ALA A 123 -5.68 12.56 -4.71
N VAL A 124 -5.40 12.57 -6.01
CA VAL A 124 -6.29 13.10 -7.04
C VAL A 124 -7.09 11.94 -7.62
N ILE A 125 -8.36 11.85 -7.23
CA ILE A 125 -9.29 10.84 -7.74
C ILE A 125 -9.92 11.41 -9.02
N PRO A 126 -9.67 10.82 -10.19
CA PRO A 126 -10.20 11.33 -11.45
C PRO A 126 -11.74 11.40 -11.44
N GLY A 127 -12.29 12.52 -11.90
CA GLY A 127 -13.74 12.74 -11.96
C GLY A 127 -14.38 13.22 -10.66
N CYS A 128 -13.61 13.35 -9.57
CA CYS A 128 -14.10 13.91 -8.31
C CYS A 128 -13.92 15.43 -8.24
N PRO A 129 -14.90 16.18 -7.72
CA PRO A 129 -14.82 17.64 -7.62
C PRO A 129 -13.88 18.10 -6.50
N GLU A 130 -13.43 19.34 -6.59
CA GLU A 130 -12.64 20.05 -5.59
C GLU A 130 -13.46 20.44 -4.36
N THR A 131 -13.69 19.50 -3.44
CA THR A 131 -14.56 19.72 -2.26
C THR A 131 -13.93 20.56 -1.13
N TYR A 132 -12.68 21.00 -1.25
CA TYR A 132 -12.03 21.88 -0.27
C TYR A 132 -11.91 23.27 -0.88
N GLU A 133 -12.68 24.21 -0.37
CA GLU A 133 -12.83 25.54 -0.95
C GLU A 133 -12.72 26.64 0.12
N SER A 134 -12.09 27.77 -0.23
CA SER A 134 -12.04 28.96 0.62
C SER A 134 -13.25 29.86 0.37
N GLY A 135 -13.98 30.27 1.42
CA GLY A 135 -15.19 31.09 1.30
C GLY A 135 -14.98 32.49 0.68
N GLN A 136 -16.05 33.03 0.08
CA GLN A 136 -16.07 34.40 -0.45
C GLN A 136 -16.09 35.43 0.69
N SER A 137 -14.97 36.11 0.96
CA SER A 137 -14.99 37.37 1.70
C SER A 137 -14.89 38.53 0.71
N GLN A 138 -15.90 39.41 0.71
CA GLN A 138 -16.03 40.57 -0.20
C GLN A 138 -14.91 41.63 -0.09
N GLN A 139 -13.88 41.41 0.75
CA GLN A 139 -12.86 42.41 1.06
C GLN A 139 -11.41 41.96 0.87
N SER A 140 -11.13 40.77 0.31
CA SER A 140 -9.77 40.46 -0.13
C SER A 140 -9.75 39.69 -1.45
N GLN A 141 -9.05 40.22 -2.45
CA GLN A 141 -8.66 39.50 -3.68
C GLN A 141 -7.61 38.41 -3.38
N ARG A 142 -7.65 37.75 -2.22
CA ARG A 142 -6.81 36.59 -1.94
C ARG A 142 -7.42 35.39 -2.64
N SER A 143 -6.61 34.71 -3.44
CA SER A 143 -6.99 33.62 -4.35
C SER A 143 -8.05 32.69 -3.76
N GLN A 144 -9.17 32.57 -4.46
CA GLN A 144 -10.10 31.45 -4.31
C GLN A 144 -9.29 30.17 -4.54
N GLN A 145 -9.04 29.42 -3.48
CA GLN A 145 -8.34 28.14 -3.56
C GLN A 145 -9.40 27.03 -3.52
N GLN A 146 -9.38 26.15 -4.52
CA GLN A 146 -10.20 24.95 -4.58
C GLN A 146 -9.28 23.77 -4.89
N HIS A 147 -9.41 22.67 -4.15
CA HIS A 147 -8.73 21.42 -4.47
C HIS A 147 -9.48 20.22 -3.88
N GLN A 148 -9.10 19.01 -4.29
CA GLN A 148 -9.63 17.79 -3.68
C GLN A 148 -9.17 17.61 -2.22
N LYS A 149 -9.86 16.75 -1.49
CA LYS A 149 -9.58 16.39 -0.10
C LYS A 149 -8.14 15.98 0.13
N VAL A 150 -7.49 16.65 1.08
CA VAL A 150 -6.20 16.25 1.64
C VAL A 150 -6.35 15.52 2.97
N ARG A 151 -5.36 14.70 3.29
CA ARG A 151 -5.38 13.82 4.46
C ARG A 151 -4.16 14.11 5.31
N GLU A 152 -4.38 14.43 6.57
CA GLU A 152 -3.30 14.38 7.55
C GLU A 152 -2.86 12.93 7.76
N ILE A 153 -1.56 12.73 7.72
CA ILE A 153 -0.92 11.44 7.94
C ILE A 153 0.05 11.54 9.12
N ARG A 154 0.20 10.41 9.81
CA ARG A 154 1.05 10.29 10.99
C ARG A 154 1.58 8.88 11.12
N GLU A 155 2.52 8.70 12.04
CA GLU A 155 3.10 7.40 12.39
C GLU A 155 2.02 6.32 12.60
N GLY A 156 2.26 5.16 11.99
CA GLY A 156 1.34 4.04 12.04
C GLY A 156 0.19 4.11 11.05
N ASP A 157 0.05 5.16 10.24
CA ASP A 157 -0.93 5.17 9.15
C ASP A 157 -0.48 4.25 8.00
N ILE A 158 -1.43 3.47 7.50
CA ILE A 158 -1.40 2.83 6.18
C ILE A 158 -2.23 3.70 5.25
N VAL A 159 -1.65 4.11 4.14
CA VAL A 159 -2.28 4.87 3.05
C VAL A 159 -2.33 3.98 1.82
N ALA A 160 -3.50 3.88 1.19
CA ALA A 160 -3.78 2.99 0.08
C ALA A 160 -4.12 3.80 -1.17
N ALA A 161 -3.39 3.57 -2.26
CA ALA A 161 -3.58 4.26 -3.52
C ALA A 161 -3.77 3.28 -4.69
N PRO A 162 -4.84 3.43 -5.49
CA PRO A 162 -5.00 2.69 -6.74
C PRO A 162 -3.93 3.00 -7.79
N ALA A 163 -3.74 2.05 -8.71
CA ALA A 163 -3.02 2.31 -9.95
C ALA A 163 -3.63 3.51 -10.68
N GLY A 164 -2.78 4.41 -11.18
CA GLY A 164 -3.18 5.60 -11.93
C GLY A 164 -3.65 6.79 -11.09
N VAL A 165 -3.89 6.63 -9.78
CA VAL A 165 -4.27 7.75 -8.90
C VAL A 165 -3.02 8.55 -8.54
N ALA A 166 -3.00 9.83 -8.91
CA ALA A 166 -1.88 10.71 -8.60
C ALA A 166 -1.86 11.05 -7.11
N GLN A 167 -0.71 10.91 -6.47
CA GLN A 167 -0.51 11.19 -5.05
C GLN A 167 0.76 12.01 -4.80
N TRP A 168 0.75 12.75 -3.70
CA TRP A 168 1.89 13.56 -3.24
C TRP A 168 1.92 13.60 -1.71
N PHE A 169 3.10 13.86 -1.16
CA PHE A 169 3.33 13.88 0.29
C PHE A 169 4.12 15.12 0.68
N TYR A 170 3.64 15.86 1.67
CA TYR A 170 4.29 17.04 2.21
C TYR A 170 4.60 16.85 3.69
N ASN A 171 5.84 17.16 4.09
CA ASN A 171 6.23 17.17 5.49
C ASN A 171 6.05 18.57 6.09
N ASN A 172 4.95 18.75 6.83
CA ASN A 172 4.65 19.95 7.60
C ASN A 172 5.06 19.85 9.09
N GLY A 173 5.77 18.78 9.47
CA GLY A 173 6.31 18.61 10.82
C GLY A 173 7.77 19.07 10.97
N ASP A 174 8.30 18.93 12.19
CA ASP A 174 9.66 19.36 12.51
C ASP A 174 10.73 18.28 12.33
N SER A 175 10.34 17.01 12.37
CA SER A 175 11.22 15.87 12.09
C SER A 175 11.04 15.35 10.65
N PRO A 176 12.03 14.61 10.09
CA PRO A 176 11.84 13.94 8.82
C PRO A 176 10.64 13.00 8.84
N LEU A 177 9.81 13.05 7.79
CA LEU A 177 8.71 12.13 7.55
C LEU A 177 9.27 10.93 6.80
N VAL A 178 9.23 9.75 7.42
CA VAL A 178 9.72 8.50 6.83
C VAL A 178 8.56 7.59 6.48
N LEU A 179 8.46 7.21 5.21
CA LEU A 179 7.43 6.31 4.71
C LEU A 179 8.03 5.20 3.85
N VAL A 180 7.40 4.03 3.87
CA VAL A 180 7.74 2.89 2.99
C VAL A 180 6.52 2.51 2.19
N SER A 181 6.65 2.49 0.86
CA SER A 181 5.59 2.19 -0.10
C SER A 181 5.88 0.87 -0.78
N PHE A 182 4.87 0.01 -0.87
CA PHE A 182 4.90 -1.28 -1.53
C PHE A 182 3.98 -1.23 -2.75
N VAL A 183 4.53 -1.42 -3.94
CA VAL A 183 3.82 -1.36 -5.23
C VAL A 183 3.60 -2.78 -5.75
N ASP A 184 2.35 -3.25 -5.79
CA ASP A 184 1.99 -4.62 -6.22
C ASP A 184 1.96 -4.72 -7.76
N VAL A 185 3.14 -4.81 -8.38
CA VAL A 185 3.28 -4.89 -9.85
C VAL A 185 2.69 -6.16 -10.44
N GLY A 186 2.54 -7.23 -9.65
CA GLY A 186 1.82 -8.45 -10.04
C GLY A 186 0.29 -8.33 -9.97
N ASN A 187 -0.24 -7.15 -9.63
CA ASN A 187 -1.68 -6.92 -9.54
C ASN A 187 -2.34 -6.83 -10.92
N GLN A 188 -3.57 -7.32 -11.03
CA GLN A 188 -4.38 -7.24 -12.26
C GLN A 188 -4.68 -5.81 -12.74
N ALA A 189 -4.60 -4.81 -11.86
CA ALA A 189 -4.75 -3.42 -12.24
C ALA A 189 -3.56 -2.92 -13.09
N ASN A 190 -2.40 -3.59 -13.00
CA ASN A 190 -1.25 -3.31 -13.85
C ASN A 190 -1.34 -4.11 -15.16
N GLN A 191 -1.67 -3.41 -16.23
CA GLN A 191 -1.83 -3.99 -17.58
C GLN A 191 -0.56 -3.87 -18.44
N LEU A 192 0.55 -3.40 -17.87
CA LEU A 192 1.80 -3.19 -18.59
C LEU A 192 2.67 -4.45 -18.50
N ASP A 193 3.58 -4.49 -17.53
CA ASP A 193 4.47 -5.61 -17.22
C ASP A 193 4.89 -5.52 -15.74
N LEU A 194 5.77 -6.41 -15.27
CA LEU A 194 6.18 -6.52 -13.87
C LEU A 194 7.15 -5.42 -13.40
N THR A 195 7.28 -4.30 -14.13
CA THR A 195 8.11 -3.16 -13.73
C THR A 195 7.27 -2.07 -13.05
N ALA A 196 7.73 -1.63 -11.88
CA ALA A 196 7.13 -0.51 -11.15
C ALA A 196 7.47 0.82 -11.84
N ARG A 197 6.49 1.42 -12.51
CA ARG A 197 6.63 2.72 -13.18
C ARG A 197 6.05 3.83 -12.33
N ARG A 198 6.77 4.94 -12.23
CA ARG A 198 6.32 6.17 -11.58
C ARG A 198 6.22 7.28 -12.62
N PHE A 199 5.01 7.74 -12.85
CA PHE A 199 4.72 8.82 -13.78
C PHE A 199 4.61 10.12 -12.99
N HIS A 200 5.67 10.93 -13.03
CA HIS A 200 5.72 12.19 -12.31
C HIS A 200 4.95 13.28 -13.07
N LEU A 201 4.20 14.10 -12.35
CA LEU A 201 3.44 15.25 -12.87
C LEU A 201 4.21 16.58 -12.70
N GLY A 202 5.42 16.55 -12.19
CA GLY A 202 6.26 17.72 -12.02
C GLY A 202 7.71 17.36 -11.77
N GLY A 203 8.59 18.37 -11.84
CA GLY A 203 10.03 18.19 -11.71
C GLY A 203 10.65 17.44 -12.88
N ASN A 204 11.90 17.03 -12.72
CA ASN A 204 12.65 16.30 -13.74
C ASN A 204 13.44 15.15 -13.10
N PRO A 205 12.73 14.21 -12.47
CA PRO A 205 13.39 13.08 -11.84
C PRO A 205 14.08 12.22 -12.89
N GLN A 206 15.26 11.73 -12.56
CA GLN A 206 15.90 10.72 -13.40
C GLN A 206 15.03 9.47 -13.47
N LYS A 207 14.85 8.93 -14.68
CA LYS A 207 14.18 7.63 -14.82
C LYS A 207 14.97 6.56 -14.10
N ASP A 208 14.25 5.56 -13.59
CA ASP A 208 14.86 4.42 -12.93
C ASP A 208 15.85 3.75 -13.93
N GLN A 209 17.11 3.59 -13.48
CA GLN A 209 18.35 3.55 -14.29
C GLN A 209 18.39 2.55 -15.45
N ARG A 210 17.56 1.51 -15.46
CA ARG A 210 17.57 0.49 -16.54
C ARG A 210 16.54 0.72 -17.66
N THR A 211 15.61 1.67 -17.50
CA THR A 211 14.83 2.17 -18.65
C THR A 211 15.77 2.74 -19.72
N GLU A 212 16.94 3.26 -19.31
CA GLU A 212 17.99 3.70 -20.24
C GLU A 212 18.64 2.55 -21.01
N GLN A 213 18.84 1.37 -20.41
CA GLN A 213 19.50 0.23 -21.06
C GLN A 213 18.54 -0.46 -22.04
N GLU A 214 17.26 -0.61 -21.66
CA GLU A 214 16.19 -1.07 -22.56
C GLU A 214 15.89 -0.06 -23.68
N MET A 215 15.87 1.25 -23.40
CA MET A 215 15.76 2.27 -24.45
C MET A 215 17.00 2.30 -25.36
N ARG A 216 18.20 2.00 -24.85
CA ARG A 216 19.42 1.85 -25.67
C ARG A 216 19.33 0.63 -26.60
N LEU A 217 18.69 -0.45 -26.16
CA LEU A 217 18.44 -1.63 -27.00
C LEU A 217 17.37 -1.35 -28.08
N GLN A 218 16.27 -0.65 -27.73
CA GLN A 218 15.24 -0.24 -28.70
C GLN A 218 15.74 0.82 -29.70
N SER A 219 16.64 1.73 -29.30
CA SER A 219 17.21 2.74 -30.20
C SER A 219 18.25 2.17 -31.17
N ARG A 220 18.78 0.96 -30.94
CA ARG A 220 19.60 0.24 -31.92
C ARG A 220 18.78 -0.38 -33.06
N SER A 221 17.49 -0.70 -32.87
CA SER A 221 16.66 -1.29 -33.94
C SER A 221 16.03 -0.25 -34.88
N ARG A 222 16.02 1.04 -34.52
CA ARG A 222 15.51 2.16 -35.34
C ARG A 222 16.62 2.96 -36.04
N ARG A 223 17.66 2.29 -36.56
CA ARG A 223 18.62 2.90 -37.50
C ARG A 223 18.08 2.87 -38.94
N SER A 224 16.92 3.47 -39.15
CA SER A 224 16.46 3.89 -40.47
C SER A 224 15.37 4.93 -40.29
N GLU A 225 15.77 6.17 -40.00
CA GLU A 225 15.15 7.35 -40.63
C GLU A 225 15.90 8.62 -40.26
N LYS A 226 16.14 9.43 -41.28
CA LYS A 226 16.86 10.68 -41.25
C LYS A 226 16.13 11.71 -40.38
N GLY A 227 16.86 12.31 -39.44
CA GLY A 227 16.40 13.50 -38.72
C GLY A 227 17.25 13.74 -37.49
N ALA A 228 18.11 14.76 -37.52
CA ALA A 228 18.82 15.27 -36.35
C ALA A 228 17.82 15.98 -35.42
N GLY A 229 17.01 15.20 -34.71
CA GLY A 229 16.19 15.65 -33.58
C GLY A 229 16.90 15.30 -32.28
N GLU A 230 16.97 16.28 -31.38
CA GLU A 230 17.52 16.21 -30.02
C GLU A 230 17.58 14.81 -29.41
N ARG A 231 18.75 14.43 -28.88
CA ARG A 231 18.91 13.28 -27.98
C ARG A 231 17.77 13.33 -26.95
N ARG A 232 16.77 12.46 -27.08
CA ARG A 232 15.65 12.33 -26.12
C ARG A 232 16.27 12.14 -24.74
N ASN A 233 16.20 13.18 -23.90
CA ASN A 233 16.59 13.06 -22.50
C ASN A 233 15.66 12.00 -21.90
N PRO A 234 16.17 10.87 -21.38
CA PRO A 234 15.33 9.81 -20.86
C PRO A 234 14.57 10.24 -19.60
N ASN A 235 14.95 11.37 -19.01
CA ASN A 235 14.45 11.93 -17.77
C ASN A 235 13.31 12.91 -17.99
N GLY A 236 12.47 13.09 -16.97
CA GLY A 236 11.43 14.11 -16.99
C GLY A 236 10.08 13.64 -16.47
N ASN A 237 9.23 14.62 -16.17
CA ASN A 237 7.82 14.39 -15.89
C ASN A 237 7.03 14.08 -17.18
N ILE A 238 5.75 13.72 -17.06
CA ILE A 238 4.90 13.38 -18.21
C ILE A 238 4.78 14.51 -19.26
N PHE A 239 4.79 15.77 -18.83
CA PHE A 239 4.68 16.94 -19.70
C PHE A 239 5.92 17.12 -20.58
N SER A 240 7.09 16.69 -20.10
CA SER A 240 8.35 16.78 -20.85
C SER A 240 8.35 16.05 -22.19
N GLY A 241 7.45 15.06 -22.36
CA GLY A 241 7.31 14.26 -23.58
C GLY A 241 6.42 14.86 -24.66
N PHE A 242 5.60 15.88 -24.35
CA PHE A 242 4.71 16.52 -25.32
C PHE A 242 5.39 17.66 -26.08
N ASP A 243 4.87 18.00 -27.25
CA ASP A 243 5.26 19.22 -27.96
C ASP A 243 4.83 20.45 -27.16
N VAL A 244 5.72 21.44 -27.07
CA VAL A 244 5.50 22.63 -26.24
C VAL A 244 4.35 23.50 -26.74
N LYS A 245 4.12 23.57 -28.06
CA LYS A 245 3.02 24.37 -28.63
C LYS A 245 1.68 23.68 -28.39
N ILE A 246 1.63 22.35 -28.55
CA ILE A 246 0.43 21.57 -28.22
C ILE A 246 0.08 21.71 -26.73
N LEU A 247 1.07 21.66 -25.84
CA LEU A 247 0.85 21.91 -24.41
C LEU A 247 0.31 23.32 -24.14
N ALA A 248 0.94 24.34 -24.75
CA ALA A 248 0.52 25.72 -24.60
C ALA A 248 -0.94 25.91 -25.04
N GLU A 249 -1.32 25.34 -26.17
CA GLU A 249 -2.70 25.38 -26.69
C GLU A 249 -3.67 24.60 -25.80
N SER A 250 -3.30 23.38 -25.36
CA SER A 250 -4.16 22.51 -24.53
C SER A 250 -4.50 23.13 -23.17
N PHE A 251 -3.53 23.81 -22.55
CA PHE A 251 -3.73 24.50 -21.27
C PHE A 251 -4.18 25.96 -21.43
N ASN A 252 -4.27 26.47 -22.66
CA ASN A 252 -4.51 27.87 -22.97
C ASN A 252 -3.54 28.82 -22.22
N ILE A 253 -2.25 28.55 -22.34
CA ILE A 253 -1.15 29.29 -21.71
C ILE A 253 -0.08 29.66 -22.75
N ASP A 254 0.84 30.55 -22.38
CA ASP A 254 1.98 30.85 -23.24
C ASP A 254 3.01 29.70 -23.29
N THR A 255 3.85 29.71 -24.33
CA THR A 255 4.87 28.66 -24.51
C THR A 255 5.97 28.68 -23.45
N GLU A 256 6.21 29.80 -22.77
CA GLU A 256 7.19 29.87 -21.68
C GLU A 256 6.68 29.12 -20.44
N LEU A 257 5.42 29.32 -20.07
CA LEU A 257 4.76 28.60 -19.00
C LEU A 257 4.64 27.11 -19.31
N ALA A 258 4.34 26.75 -20.56
CA ALA A 258 4.38 25.36 -21.02
C ALA A 258 5.79 24.73 -20.87
N ARG A 259 6.87 25.46 -21.17
CA ARG A 259 8.26 24.98 -20.91
C ARG A 259 8.53 24.78 -19.43
N LYS A 260 7.97 25.60 -18.54
CA LYS A 260 8.09 25.43 -17.08
C LYS A 260 7.43 24.12 -16.62
N LEU A 261 6.26 23.76 -17.15
CA LEU A 261 5.62 22.46 -16.88
C LEU A 261 6.53 21.28 -17.25
N GLN A 262 7.25 21.37 -18.38
CA GLN A 262 8.19 20.33 -18.80
C GLN A 262 9.39 20.16 -17.87
N SER A 263 9.77 21.22 -17.13
CA SER A 263 10.81 21.19 -16.10
C SER A 263 12.18 20.63 -16.56
N LYS A 264 12.52 20.65 -17.85
CA LYS A 264 13.71 19.98 -18.43
C LYS A 264 15.06 20.34 -17.78
N ASN A 265 15.15 21.52 -17.16
CA ASN A 265 16.35 22.03 -16.49
C ASN A 265 16.29 21.90 -14.96
N ASP A 266 15.21 21.35 -14.40
CA ASP A 266 15.10 21.11 -12.96
C ASP A 266 16.05 19.98 -12.55
N ARG A 267 16.76 20.18 -11.44
CA ARG A 267 17.75 19.24 -10.88
C ARG A 267 17.44 18.86 -9.42
N ARG A 268 16.27 19.26 -8.91
CA ARG A 268 15.86 19.04 -7.52
C ARG A 268 15.37 17.60 -7.27
N GLU A 269 15.28 16.79 -8.32
CA GLU A 269 14.77 15.41 -8.32
C GLU A 269 13.31 15.35 -7.86
N ARG A 270 12.92 14.30 -7.11
CA ARG A 270 11.52 13.99 -6.79
C ARG A 270 11.02 14.58 -5.47
N ILE A 271 11.91 15.03 -4.59
CA ILE A 271 11.54 15.66 -3.31
C ILE A 271 12.11 17.08 -3.28
N VAL A 272 11.21 18.07 -3.40
CA VAL A 272 11.59 19.49 -3.49
C VAL A 272 11.36 20.20 -2.16
N ARG A 273 12.14 21.26 -1.90
CA ARG A 273 11.96 22.11 -0.74
C ARG A 273 10.93 23.19 -1.03
N VAL A 274 9.88 23.26 -0.22
CA VAL A 274 8.98 24.41 -0.20
C VAL A 274 9.65 25.50 0.65
N ARG A 275 9.86 26.69 0.06
CA ARG A 275 10.57 27.80 0.72
C ARG A 275 9.81 28.25 1.97
N ASP A 276 8.55 28.60 1.75
CA ASP A 276 7.59 28.96 2.80
C ASP A 276 6.72 27.76 3.17
N GLU A 277 5.77 27.95 4.09
CA GLU A 277 4.82 26.90 4.41
C GLU A 277 3.84 26.69 3.25
N LEU A 278 3.63 25.44 2.84
CA LEU A 278 2.67 25.09 1.80
C LEU A 278 1.27 25.57 2.19
N GLN A 279 0.73 26.51 1.42
CA GLN A 279 -0.61 27.08 1.59
C GLN A 279 -1.63 26.11 1.00
N ILE A 280 -2.37 25.45 1.87
CA ILE A 280 -3.36 24.43 1.51
C ILE A 280 -4.52 24.49 2.50
N LEU A 281 -5.74 24.29 1.99
CA LEU A 281 -6.92 24.18 2.81
C LEU A 281 -6.90 22.82 3.51
N SER A 282 -7.02 22.84 4.83
CA SER A 282 -7.10 21.62 5.64
C SER A 282 -7.95 21.87 6.88
N PRO A 283 -8.70 20.88 7.39
CA PRO A 283 -9.65 21.11 8.49
C PRO A 283 -8.97 21.62 9.76
N SER A 284 -7.74 21.19 10.02
CA SER A 284 -6.94 21.64 11.16
C SER A 284 -6.60 23.13 11.13
N ARG A 285 -6.49 23.72 9.93
CA ARG A 285 -6.32 25.18 9.76
C ARG A 285 -7.66 25.92 9.83
N ILE A 286 -8.74 25.31 9.34
CA ILE A 286 -10.09 25.88 9.38
C ILE A 286 -10.56 26.03 10.84
N HIS A 287 -10.28 25.07 11.73
CA HIS A 287 -10.61 25.21 13.17
C HIS A 287 -9.85 26.32 13.91
N GLU A 288 -8.74 26.83 13.37
CA GLU A 288 -8.06 28.02 13.88
C GLU A 288 -8.70 29.32 13.36
N GLU A 289 -9.26 29.30 12.14
CA GLU A 289 -10.01 30.42 11.55
C GLU A 289 -11.45 30.52 12.06
N GLU A 290 -12.16 29.39 12.26
CA GLU A 290 -13.51 29.33 12.82
C GLU A 290 -13.55 29.80 14.29
N ARG A 291 -12.48 29.56 15.06
CA ARG A 291 -12.35 30.11 16.42
C ARG A 291 -12.22 31.64 16.47
N ARG A 292 -12.04 32.32 15.34
CA ARG A 292 -12.09 33.79 15.22
C ARG A 292 -13.43 34.33 14.75
N HIS A 293 -14.35 33.48 14.30
CA HIS A 293 -15.66 33.87 13.78
C HIS A 293 -16.77 32.96 14.33
N GLU A 294 -16.97 33.01 15.65
CA GLU A 294 -18.21 32.53 16.24
C GLU A 294 -19.28 33.60 16.01
N TYR A 295 -20.14 33.39 15.00
CA TYR A 295 -21.49 33.96 14.78
C TYR A 295 -21.78 34.04 13.28
N ARG A 296 -22.20 32.92 12.66
CA ARG A 296 -23.46 32.89 11.87
C ARG A 296 -23.76 31.53 11.23
N ARG A 297 -25.03 31.17 11.40
CA ARG A 297 -25.90 30.33 10.56
C ARG A 297 -25.69 28.82 10.63
N GLY A 298 -26.63 28.21 11.35
CA GLY A 298 -27.23 26.95 10.89
C GLY A 298 -28.05 27.19 9.62
N TYR A 299 -27.90 26.27 8.69
CA TYR A 299 -28.93 25.85 7.76
C TYR A 299 -28.80 24.34 7.61
N ASP A 300 -29.90 23.67 7.93
CA ASP A 300 -30.12 22.26 7.68
C ASP A 300 -30.36 22.12 6.17
N TYR A 301 -29.41 21.53 5.45
CA TYR A 301 -29.61 21.08 4.08
C TYR A 301 -29.74 19.57 4.16
N GLU A 302 -30.94 19.05 3.89
CA GLU A 302 -31.14 17.65 3.55
C GLU A 302 -30.45 17.40 2.19
N GLU A 303 -29.16 17.11 2.22
CA GLU A 303 -28.39 16.71 1.04
C GLU A 303 -28.60 15.21 0.78
N TYR A 304 -29.09 14.90 -0.42
CA TYR A 304 -29.05 13.56 -0.97
C TYR A 304 -27.60 13.17 -1.24
N ASN A 305 -27.15 12.02 -0.72
CA ASN A 305 -25.76 11.56 -0.93
C ASN A 305 -25.41 11.41 -2.42
N GLY A 306 -24.55 12.29 -2.95
CA GLY A 306 -24.03 12.21 -4.32
C GLY A 306 -22.74 11.39 -4.49
N MET A 307 -22.12 11.45 -5.67
CA MET A 307 -20.85 10.75 -5.96
C MET A 307 -19.67 11.35 -5.18
N GLU A 308 -19.74 12.67 -4.95
CA GLU A 308 -18.86 13.45 -4.10
C GLU A 308 -18.85 12.94 -2.65
N GLU A 309 -19.94 12.35 -2.17
CA GLU A 309 -20.09 11.84 -0.80
C GLU A 309 -19.81 10.34 -0.65
N THR A 310 -19.67 9.59 -1.75
CA THR A 310 -19.54 8.13 -1.75
C THR A 310 -18.18 7.67 -2.30
N PHE A 311 -17.99 7.70 -3.62
CA PHE A 311 -16.75 7.26 -4.26
C PHE A 311 -15.61 8.26 -4.03
N CYS A 312 -15.90 9.56 -4.05
CA CYS A 312 -14.87 10.59 -3.91
C CYS A 312 -14.37 10.78 -2.47
N THR A 313 -15.12 10.31 -1.48
CA THR A 313 -14.75 10.32 -0.06
C THR A 313 -14.17 9.00 0.42
N LEU A 314 -13.91 8.04 -0.49
CA LEU A 314 -13.37 6.73 -0.17
C LEU A 314 -12.24 6.83 0.86
N ARG A 315 -12.36 6.02 1.90
CA ARG A 315 -11.38 5.96 2.97
C ARG A 315 -10.11 5.29 2.43
N MET A 316 -9.07 6.09 2.24
CA MET A 316 -7.76 5.65 1.75
C MET A 316 -6.72 5.46 2.87
N ARG A 317 -7.07 5.75 4.12
CA ARG A 317 -6.13 5.62 5.25
C ARG A 317 -6.68 4.90 6.48
N HIS A 318 -5.81 4.16 7.17
CA HIS A 318 -6.11 3.51 8.44
C HIS A 318 -4.87 3.48 9.35
N ASN A 319 -5.00 3.88 10.62
CA ASN A 319 -3.90 3.79 11.58
C ASN A 319 -3.83 2.38 12.16
N ILE A 320 -2.84 1.59 11.70
CA ILE A 320 -2.67 0.18 12.07
C ILE A 320 -1.94 0.00 13.40
N ASP A 321 -1.26 1.04 13.90
CA ASP A 321 -0.31 0.86 15.02
C ASP A 321 -0.86 1.16 16.42
N ARG A 322 -2.18 1.41 16.54
CA ARG A 322 -2.81 1.64 17.86
C ARG A 322 -2.81 0.34 18.67
N PRO A 323 -2.13 0.26 19.83
CA PRO A 323 -2.08 -0.97 20.63
C PRO A 323 -3.47 -1.45 21.09
N SER A 324 -4.39 -0.51 21.36
CA SER A 324 -5.78 -0.80 21.74
C SER A 324 -6.64 -1.40 20.63
N ARG A 325 -6.11 -1.48 19.40
CA ARG A 325 -6.77 -2.09 18.24
C ARG A 325 -6.08 -3.38 17.78
N ALA A 326 -5.26 -4.00 18.63
CA ALA A 326 -4.67 -5.29 18.32
C ALA A 326 -5.76 -6.36 18.17
N ASP A 327 -5.73 -7.12 17.08
CA ASP A 327 -6.65 -8.25 16.87
C ASP A 327 -6.19 -9.47 17.67
N ILE A 328 -4.87 -9.62 17.83
CA ILE A 328 -4.26 -10.64 18.67
C ILE A 328 -3.29 -9.96 19.62
N PHE A 329 -3.46 -10.22 20.91
CA PHE A 329 -2.61 -9.67 21.96
C PHE A 329 -2.23 -10.74 22.98
N ASN A 330 -0.93 -10.85 23.26
CA ASN A 330 -0.38 -11.58 24.37
C ASN A 330 0.40 -10.60 25.25
N PRO A 331 0.00 -10.35 26.51
CA PRO A 331 0.65 -9.38 27.39
C PRO A 331 2.15 -9.60 27.60
N ARG A 332 2.62 -10.83 27.44
CA ARG A 332 4.03 -11.22 27.62
C ARG A 332 4.73 -11.56 26.30
N GLY A 333 4.01 -11.57 25.18
CA GLY A 333 4.54 -11.96 23.87
C GLY A 333 4.54 -10.84 22.85
N GLY A 334 3.50 -10.00 22.83
CA GLY A 334 3.36 -8.93 21.84
C GLY A 334 1.95 -8.79 21.27
N ARG A 335 1.84 -8.13 20.12
CA ARG A 335 0.57 -7.87 19.42
C ARG A 335 0.68 -8.03 17.91
N LEU A 336 -0.45 -8.34 17.29
CA LEU A 336 -0.66 -8.36 15.84
C LEU A 336 -1.92 -7.57 15.51
N THR A 337 -1.83 -6.70 14.53
CA THR A 337 -2.96 -5.92 14.00
C THR A 337 -3.01 -6.09 12.49
N THR A 338 -4.18 -6.41 11.95
CA THR A 338 -4.42 -6.64 10.53
C THR A 338 -5.36 -5.56 10.01
N VAL A 339 -5.05 -5.02 8.83
CA VAL A 339 -5.93 -4.12 8.09
C VAL A 339 -6.18 -4.76 6.73
N ASN A 340 -7.39 -5.24 6.56
CA ASN A 340 -7.89 -5.91 5.35
C ASN A 340 -9.14 -5.18 4.83
N SER A 341 -9.86 -5.77 3.87
CA SER A 341 -11.05 -5.16 3.28
C SER A 341 -12.21 -4.91 4.26
N PHE A 342 -12.22 -5.53 5.45
CA PHE A 342 -13.21 -5.25 6.50
C PHE A 342 -12.89 -3.97 7.29
N ASN A 343 -11.61 -3.60 7.41
CA ASN A 343 -11.20 -2.41 8.17
C ASN A 343 -10.99 -1.18 7.26
N LEU A 344 -10.60 -1.42 6.01
CA LEU A 344 -10.31 -0.40 5.01
C LEU A 344 -10.86 -0.85 3.65
N PRO A 345 -12.11 -0.49 3.29
CA PRO A 345 -12.84 -1.07 2.15
C PRO A 345 -12.13 -0.99 0.79
N ILE A 346 -11.34 0.05 0.55
CA ILE A 346 -10.56 0.19 -0.69
C ILE A 346 -9.60 -0.99 -0.91
N LEU A 347 -9.16 -1.67 0.16
CA LEU A 347 -8.30 -2.84 0.06
C LEU A 347 -8.93 -4.00 -0.72
N ARG A 348 -10.26 -4.09 -0.76
CA ARG A 348 -10.97 -5.07 -1.60
C ARG A 348 -10.69 -4.85 -3.08
N PHE A 349 -10.63 -3.58 -3.50
CA PHE A 349 -10.32 -3.20 -4.86
C PHE A 349 -8.85 -3.42 -5.16
N LEU A 350 -7.96 -3.04 -4.23
CA LEU A 350 -6.51 -3.19 -4.39
C LEU A 350 -6.02 -4.63 -4.28
N GLN A 351 -6.79 -5.52 -3.64
CA GLN A 351 -6.39 -6.90 -3.35
C GLN A 351 -5.14 -7.00 -2.46
N LEU A 352 -5.08 -6.16 -1.43
CA LEU A 352 -3.95 -6.10 -0.51
C LEU A 352 -4.39 -6.12 0.96
N THR A 353 -3.57 -6.69 1.84
CA THR A 353 -3.72 -6.64 3.30
C THR A 353 -2.45 -6.04 3.90
N ALA A 354 -2.57 -5.21 4.92
CA ALA A 354 -1.45 -4.78 5.74
C ALA A 354 -1.50 -5.45 7.11
N GLU A 355 -0.35 -5.81 7.67
CA GLU A 355 -0.23 -6.37 9.01
C GLU A 355 0.91 -5.74 9.79
N ARG A 356 0.61 -5.27 11.00
CA ARG A 356 1.57 -4.75 11.96
C ARG A 356 1.82 -5.79 13.04
N GLY A 357 3.06 -6.23 13.17
CA GLY A 357 3.48 -7.15 14.23
C GLY A 357 4.48 -6.51 15.18
N VAL A 358 4.27 -6.72 16.48
CA VAL A 358 5.17 -6.30 17.55
C VAL A 358 5.38 -7.50 18.46
N LEU A 359 6.61 -8.01 18.50
CA LEU A 359 7.02 -9.04 19.44
C LEU A 359 7.90 -8.43 20.54
N TYR A 360 7.58 -8.77 21.78
CA TYR A 360 8.40 -8.43 22.93
C TYR A 360 9.65 -9.30 22.98
N LYS A 361 10.56 -8.98 23.91
CA LYS A 361 11.83 -9.68 24.06
C LYS A 361 11.66 -11.21 24.01
N ASN A 362 12.41 -11.85 23.12
CA ASN A 362 12.45 -13.31 22.92
C ASN A 362 11.14 -13.96 22.45
N ALA A 363 10.04 -13.22 22.36
CA ALA A 363 8.74 -13.77 21.99
C ALA A 363 8.74 -14.36 20.59
N ILE A 364 7.85 -15.33 20.37
CA ILE A 364 7.78 -16.08 19.11
C ILE A 364 6.43 -15.82 18.46
N MET A 365 6.42 -15.47 17.18
CA MET A 365 5.24 -15.65 16.36
C MET A 365 5.21 -17.10 15.89
N ALA A 366 4.10 -17.79 16.16
CA ALA A 366 3.89 -19.19 15.84
C ALA A 366 4.35 -19.52 14.41
N PRO A 367 5.00 -20.68 14.18
CA PRO A 367 5.27 -21.14 12.83
C PRO A 367 3.95 -21.20 12.04
N HIS A 368 3.91 -20.64 10.85
CA HIS A 368 2.70 -20.59 10.02
C HIS A 368 3.06 -20.45 8.55
N PHE A 369 2.11 -20.74 7.67
CA PHE A 369 2.22 -20.42 6.25
C PHE A 369 1.05 -19.54 5.81
N ASN A 370 1.24 -18.75 4.74
CA ASN A 370 0.19 -17.92 4.14
C ASN A 370 -0.54 -18.70 3.05
N LEU A 371 -1.86 -18.85 3.18
CA LEU A 371 -2.66 -19.72 2.30
C LEU A 371 -2.87 -19.15 0.89
N ASN A 372 -3.04 -17.83 0.79
CA ASN A 372 -3.56 -17.17 -0.41
C ASN A 372 -2.81 -15.87 -0.77
N SER A 373 -1.60 -15.67 -0.23
CA SER A 373 -0.81 -14.45 -0.44
C SER A 373 0.67 -14.68 -0.20
N HIS A 374 1.51 -13.90 -0.89
CA HIS A 374 2.87 -13.64 -0.44
C HIS A 374 2.85 -12.61 0.69
N SER A 375 3.92 -12.52 1.47
CA SER A 375 4.09 -11.53 2.53
C SER A 375 5.42 -10.83 2.36
N VAL A 376 5.40 -9.53 2.07
CA VAL A 376 6.59 -8.67 1.99
C VAL A 376 6.70 -7.89 3.29
N ILE A 377 7.73 -8.17 4.07
CA ILE A 377 7.90 -7.72 5.45
C ILE A 377 8.99 -6.67 5.50
N TYR A 378 8.70 -5.48 6.04
CA TYR A 378 9.67 -4.44 6.35
C TYR A 378 9.85 -4.30 7.85
N ILE A 379 11.10 -4.38 8.32
CA ILE A 379 11.41 -4.34 9.74
C ILE A 379 11.52 -2.88 10.16
N THR A 380 10.62 -2.46 11.05
CA THR A 380 10.47 -1.06 11.48
C THR A 380 11.28 -0.75 12.73
N ARG A 381 11.45 -1.72 13.64
CA ARG A 381 12.23 -1.56 14.87
C ARG A 381 12.75 -2.90 15.40
N GLY A 382 13.89 -2.86 16.07
CA GLY A 382 14.50 -4.03 16.70
C GLY A 382 15.09 -5.01 15.70
N SER A 383 15.15 -6.28 16.11
CA SER A 383 15.72 -7.38 15.32
C SER A 383 15.17 -8.73 15.78
N GLY A 384 15.20 -9.74 14.92
CA GLY A 384 14.80 -11.10 15.27
C GLY A 384 15.26 -12.15 14.26
N ARG A 385 15.33 -13.40 14.72
CA ARG A 385 15.61 -14.55 13.88
C ARG A 385 14.36 -14.99 13.15
N CYS A 386 14.44 -15.15 11.84
CA CYS A 386 13.40 -15.77 11.05
C CYS A 386 13.92 -17.07 10.44
N GLN A 387 13.05 -18.07 10.35
CA GLN A 387 13.29 -19.26 9.53
C GLN A 387 12.17 -19.41 8.51
N ILE A 388 12.51 -19.73 7.27
CA ILE A 388 11.55 -19.96 6.18
C ILE A 388 11.83 -21.31 5.53
N VAL A 389 10.78 -22.12 5.39
CA VAL A 389 10.83 -23.49 4.85
C VAL A 389 9.98 -23.59 3.59
N ASP A 390 10.54 -24.19 2.54
CA ASP A 390 9.88 -24.43 1.25
C ASP A 390 9.06 -25.74 1.21
N ASP A 391 8.53 -26.09 0.05
CA ASP A 391 7.75 -27.30 -0.19
C ASP A 391 8.58 -28.59 -0.17
N PHE A 392 9.90 -28.51 -0.30
CA PHE A 392 10.82 -29.63 -0.12
C PHE A 392 11.20 -29.85 1.35
N GLY A 393 10.71 -29.02 2.27
CA GLY A 393 11.12 -29.03 3.67
C GLY A 393 12.52 -28.49 3.91
N ARG A 394 13.11 -27.79 2.93
CA ARG A 394 14.43 -27.17 3.03
C ARG A 394 14.29 -25.84 3.76
N ASN A 395 15.21 -25.57 4.67
CA ASN A 395 15.31 -24.28 5.33
C ASN A 395 15.98 -23.26 4.39
N VAL A 396 15.18 -22.59 3.57
CA VAL A 396 15.63 -21.65 2.54
C VAL A 396 16.03 -20.28 3.11
N PHE A 397 15.68 -19.99 4.36
CA PHE A 397 16.18 -18.83 5.09
C PHE A 397 16.37 -19.17 6.56
N ASP A 398 17.55 -18.97 7.11
CA ASP A 398 17.77 -18.97 8.56
C ASP A 398 18.72 -17.84 8.92
N GLY A 399 18.20 -16.77 9.50
CA GLY A 399 19.02 -15.60 9.76
C GLY A 399 18.34 -14.55 10.63
N GLU A 400 19.17 -13.64 11.12
CA GLU A 400 18.73 -12.43 11.80
C GLU A 400 18.29 -11.39 10.77
N VAL A 401 17.14 -10.76 11.03
CA VAL A 401 16.67 -9.58 10.31
C VAL A 401 16.62 -8.38 11.24
N GLN A 402 16.98 -7.21 10.73
CA GLN A 402 17.09 -5.98 11.51
C GLN A 402 16.38 -4.81 10.83
N MET A 403 16.17 -3.76 11.61
CA MET A 403 15.55 -2.50 11.16
C MET A 403 16.07 -2.05 9.80
N GLY A 404 15.14 -1.69 8.91
CA GLY A 404 15.43 -1.19 7.58
C GLY A 404 15.53 -2.25 6.49
N GLN A 405 15.56 -3.55 6.84
CA GLN A 405 15.56 -4.64 5.86
C GLN A 405 14.16 -5.03 5.40
N LEU A 406 14.10 -5.65 4.22
CA LEU A 406 12.94 -6.41 3.74
C LEU A 406 13.17 -7.91 3.84
N LEU A 407 12.09 -8.66 4.04
CA LEU A 407 12.07 -10.11 3.95
C LEU A 407 10.79 -10.54 3.23
N VAL A 408 10.92 -11.38 2.20
CA VAL A 408 9.75 -11.95 1.51
C VAL A 408 9.50 -13.36 2.01
N VAL A 409 8.24 -13.66 2.31
CA VAL A 409 7.76 -15.02 2.54
C VAL A 409 6.79 -15.36 1.41
N PRO A 410 7.17 -16.22 0.46
CA PRO A 410 6.27 -16.66 -0.59
C PRO A 410 5.02 -17.36 -0.05
N GLN A 411 3.98 -17.43 -0.87
CA GLN A 411 2.77 -18.17 -0.54
C GLN A 411 3.12 -19.63 -0.18
N ASN A 412 2.45 -20.17 0.85
CA ASN A 412 2.63 -21.54 1.38
C ASN A 412 4.00 -21.87 2.00
N TYR A 413 5.01 -21.02 1.88
CA TYR A 413 6.26 -21.22 2.61
C TYR A 413 5.98 -21.04 4.10
N ALA A 414 6.47 -21.97 4.92
CA ALA A 414 6.30 -21.90 6.36
C ALA A 414 7.33 -20.94 6.95
N VAL A 415 6.91 -20.05 7.85
CA VAL A 415 7.77 -19.07 8.51
C VAL A 415 7.55 -19.07 10.01
N VAL A 416 8.64 -19.00 10.76
CA VAL A 416 8.65 -18.69 12.19
C VAL A 416 9.48 -17.42 12.43
N LYS A 417 9.08 -16.63 13.42
CA LYS A 417 9.76 -15.38 13.78
C LYS A 417 9.99 -15.36 15.28
N GLN A 418 11.22 -15.15 15.70
CA GLN A 418 11.59 -15.00 17.10
C GLN A 418 12.24 -13.64 17.31
N ALA A 419 11.72 -12.86 18.25
CA ALA A 419 12.30 -11.58 18.60
C ALA A 419 13.65 -11.74 19.31
N SER A 420 14.56 -10.81 19.07
CA SER A 420 15.76 -10.66 19.90
C SER A 420 15.43 -10.07 21.28
N SER A 421 16.45 -9.86 22.10
CA SER A 421 16.33 -9.18 23.40
C SER A 421 15.81 -7.74 23.31
N ARG A 422 15.94 -7.09 22.15
CA ARG A 422 15.49 -5.71 21.87
C ARG A 422 14.04 -5.62 21.37
N GLY A 423 13.34 -6.75 21.28
CA GLY A 423 12.05 -6.84 20.61
C GLY A 423 12.17 -6.84 19.08
N PHE A 424 11.06 -7.07 18.40
CA PHE A 424 11.01 -7.18 16.95
C PHE A 424 9.70 -6.65 16.39
N GLU A 425 9.79 -5.68 15.48
CA GLU A 425 8.65 -4.95 14.96
C GLU A 425 8.73 -4.84 13.45
N TRP A 426 7.60 -5.10 12.79
CA TRP A 426 7.50 -5.05 11.35
C TRP A 426 6.15 -4.56 10.86
N ILE A 427 6.13 -4.09 9.62
CA ILE A 427 4.93 -4.01 8.77
C ILE A 427 5.06 -5.05 7.67
N ALA A 428 3.98 -5.76 7.36
CA ALA A 428 3.91 -6.68 6.24
C ALA A 428 2.79 -6.26 5.28
N VAL A 429 3.10 -6.19 3.99
CA VAL A 429 2.08 -6.12 2.94
C VAL A 429 1.90 -7.51 2.36
N LYS A 430 0.65 -7.93 2.30
CA LYS A 430 0.25 -9.21 1.75
C LYS A 430 -0.59 -9.02 0.52
N THR A 431 -0.38 -9.91 -0.44
CA THR A 431 -0.81 -9.71 -1.81
C THR A 431 -2.21 -10.27 -2.08
N ASN A 432 -3.11 -10.10 -1.11
CA ASN A 432 -4.52 -10.49 -1.17
C ASN A 432 -5.31 -9.60 -0.18
N ASP A 433 -6.55 -9.21 -0.47
CA ASP A 433 -7.35 -8.34 0.42
C ASP A 433 -7.82 -9.03 1.69
N ASN A 434 -7.89 -10.36 1.68
CA ASN A 434 -8.27 -11.18 2.83
C ASN A 434 -7.22 -12.26 3.05
N ALA A 435 -5.99 -11.80 3.30
CA ALA A 435 -4.85 -12.68 3.44
C ALA A 435 -4.99 -13.60 4.67
N MET A 436 -5.03 -14.91 4.44
CA MET A 436 -5.20 -15.92 5.49
C MET A 436 -3.87 -16.61 5.80
N ARG A 437 -3.67 -16.93 7.08
CA ARG A 437 -2.54 -17.74 7.55
C ARG A 437 -3.05 -19.01 8.23
N ASN A 438 -2.25 -20.06 8.21
CA ASN A 438 -2.52 -21.28 8.97
C ASN A 438 -1.38 -21.55 9.95
N PRO A 439 -1.60 -21.39 11.27
CA PRO A 439 -0.59 -21.71 12.28
C PRO A 439 -0.32 -23.22 12.37
N LEU A 440 0.93 -23.59 12.63
CA LEU A 440 1.37 -24.97 12.85
C LEU A 440 1.48 -25.31 14.34
N ALA A 441 1.53 -24.31 15.23
CA ALA A 441 1.52 -24.50 16.67
C ALA A 441 0.52 -23.55 17.33
N GLY A 442 0.09 -23.89 18.55
CA GLY A 442 -0.88 -23.10 19.31
C GLY A 442 -2.32 -23.57 19.16
N ARG A 443 -3.24 -22.86 19.82
CA ARG A 443 -4.65 -23.25 20.00
C ARG A 443 -5.47 -23.36 18.72
N ILE A 444 -5.09 -22.65 17.67
CA ILE A 444 -5.79 -22.66 16.37
C ILE A 444 -4.96 -23.34 15.27
N SER A 445 -3.99 -24.17 15.67
CA SER A 445 -3.06 -24.78 14.71
C SER A 445 -3.65 -25.93 13.92
N ALA A 446 -3.09 -26.16 12.73
CA ALA A 446 -3.33 -27.36 11.94
C ALA A 446 -3.05 -28.65 12.75
N MET A 447 -2.03 -28.64 13.62
CA MET A 447 -1.71 -29.76 14.49
C MET A 447 -2.83 -30.07 15.48
N ARG A 448 -3.45 -29.05 16.07
CA ARG A 448 -4.58 -29.23 16.98
C ARG A 448 -5.85 -29.72 16.26
N ALA A 449 -6.02 -29.33 15.00
CA ALA A 449 -7.16 -29.74 14.16
C ALA A 449 -7.09 -31.22 13.72
N MET A 450 -5.90 -31.83 13.66
CA MET A 450 -5.74 -33.24 13.27
C MET A 450 -6.11 -34.21 14.40
N PRO A 451 -6.67 -35.40 14.09
CA PRO A 451 -6.92 -36.45 15.09
C PRO A 451 -5.64 -36.88 15.82
N GLU A 452 -5.74 -37.15 17.13
CA GLU A 452 -4.59 -37.57 17.96
C GLU A 452 -3.94 -38.85 17.40
N ASP A 453 -4.76 -39.82 16.99
CA ASP A 453 -4.29 -41.11 16.47
C ASP A 453 -3.61 -40.96 15.09
N LEU A 454 -4.05 -39.99 14.28
CA LEU A 454 -3.36 -39.65 13.02
C LEU A 454 -1.94 -39.17 13.32
N LEU A 455 -1.78 -38.23 14.27
CA LEU A 455 -0.48 -37.70 14.65
C LEU A 455 0.42 -38.80 15.26
N ALA A 456 -0.15 -39.66 16.10
CA ALA A 456 0.57 -40.79 16.70
C ALA A 456 1.20 -41.69 15.62
N ASN A 457 0.44 -42.03 14.57
CA ASN A 457 0.91 -42.87 13.48
C ASN A 457 1.87 -42.14 12.53
N VAL A 458 1.55 -40.90 12.14
CA VAL A 458 2.38 -40.10 11.21
C VAL A 458 3.76 -39.81 11.78
N PHE A 459 3.83 -39.43 13.06
CA PHE A 459 5.10 -39.09 13.72
C PHE A 459 5.72 -40.26 14.49
N ARG A 460 5.07 -41.42 14.53
CA ARG A 460 5.50 -42.60 15.32
C ARG A 460 5.73 -42.25 16.80
N ILE A 461 4.77 -41.56 17.39
CA ILE A 461 4.79 -41.11 18.79
C ILE A 461 3.64 -41.74 19.58
N SER A 462 3.74 -41.75 20.90
CA SER A 462 2.64 -42.21 21.75
C SER A 462 1.43 -41.26 21.66
N ARG A 463 0.24 -41.77 21.99
CA ARG A 463 -0.97 -40.93 22.09
C ARG A 463 -0.82 -39.78 23.08
N GLU A 464 -0.10 -39.99 24.17
CA GLU A 464 0.24 -38.94 25.13
C GLU A 464 1.14 -37.87 24.51
N GLN A 465 2.18 -38.26 23.78
CA GLN A 465 3.05 -37.31 23.07
C GLN A 465 2.26 -36.53 21.99
N ALA A 466 1.36 -37.18 21.27
CA ALA A 466 0.47 -36.52 20.32
C ALA A 466 -0.46 -35.51 21.01
N ARG A 467 -1.01 -35.86 22.17
CA ARG A 467 -1.82 -34.95 22.99
C ARG A 467 -1.01 -33.73 23.46
N ASN A 468 0.22 -33.95 23.90
CA ASN A 468 1.15 -32.89 24.32
C ASN A 468 1.49 -31.95 23.15
N LEU A 469 1.73 -32.50 21.95
CA LEU A 469 1.96 -31.72 20.73
C LEU A 469 0.79 -30.79 20.40
N LYS A 470 -0.45 -31.23 20.65
CA LYS A 470 -1.67 -30.44 20.42
C LYS A 470 -1.92 -29.37 21.49
N ASN A 471 -1.59 -29.65 22.75
CA ASN A 471 -2.12 -28.89 23.89
C ASN A 471 -1.07 -28.17 24.75
N ASN A 472 0.24 -28.41 24.57
CA ASN A 472 1.28 -27.74 25.38
C ASN A 472 1.37 -26.22 25.16
N ARG A 473 0.76 -25.71 24.08
CA ARG A 473 0.68 -24.28 23.76
C ARG A 473 -0.77 -23.86 23.59
N GLU A 474 -1.32 -23.19 24.61
CA GLU A 474 -2.68 -22.65 24.61
C GLU A 474 -2.78 -21.24 23.99
N GLU A 475 -1.63 -20.61 23.75
CA GLU A 475 -1.56 -19.34 23.04
C GLU A 475 -1.94 -19.52 21.54
N VAL A 476 -2.45 -18.46 20.91
CA VAL A 476 -3.02 -18.54 19.54
C VAL A 476 -1.94 -18.35 18.48
N THR A 477 -1.39 -17.14 18.36
CA THR A 477 -0.43 -16.76 17.31
C THR A 477 0.88 -16.22 17.86
N ILE A 478 0.86 -15.60 19.05
CA ILE A 478 2.03 -15.00 19.68
C ILE A 478 2.29 -15.72 21.00
N PHE A 479 3.50 -16.28 21.11
CA PHE A 479 3.92 -17.09 22.24
C PHE A 479 4.88 -16.32 23.11
N SER A 480 4.68 -16.44 24.42
CA SER A 480 5.62 -15.94 25.40
C SER A 480 6.70 -16.98 25.69
N THR A 481 7.93 -16.54 25.97
CA THR A 481 9.05 -17.43 26.30
C THR A 481 9.14 -17.78 27.78
N GLN A 482 8.25 -17.25 28.62
CA GLN A 482 8.20 -17.71 30.01
C GLN A 482 7.60 -19.11 30.04
N SER A 483 8.46 -20.08 30.36
CA SER A 483 8.09 -21.43 30.73
C SER A 483 6.93 -21.42 31.73
N SER A 484 5.89 -22.17 31.41
CA SER A 484 4.86 -22.63 32.33
C SER A 484 5.45 -23.58 33.39
N GLN A 485 6.38 -23.08 34.22
CA GLN A 485 6.96 -23.77 35.38
C GLN A 485 6.73 -23.01 36.70
N GLN A 486 5.72 -22.15 36.77
CA GLN A 486 5.17 -21.66 38.03
C GLN A 486 3.67 -21.87 38.02
N GLY A 487 3.20 -22.86 38.78
CA GLY A 487 1.76 -23.14 38.93
C GLY A 487 1.41 -24.60 39.22
N ARG A 488 2.19 -25.31 40.02
CA ARG A 488 1.77 -26.49 40.80
C ARG A 488 2.57 -26.58 42.10
N GLU A 489 2.54 -25.49 42.85
CA GLU A 489 2.69 -25.55 44.30
C GLU A 489 1.56 -24.67 44.82
N TYR A 490 0.49 -25.31 45.27
CA TYR A 490 -0.28 -25.06 46.49
C TYR A 490 -1.36 -26.14 46.59
#